data_AF-A0A8T3LGV6-F1
#
_entry.id   AF-A0A8T3LGV6-F1
#
_cell.length_a   1.000
_cell.length_b   1.000
_cell.length_c   1.000
_cell.angle_alpha   90.00
_cell.angle_beta   90.00
_cell.angle_gamma   90.00
#
_symmetry.space_group_name_H-M   'P 1'
#
loop_
_entity.id
_entity.type
_entity.pdbx_description
1 polymer ?
#
loop_
_entity_poly.entity_id
_entity_poly.type
_entity_poly.pdbx_seq_one_letter_code
_entity_poly.pdbx_strand_id
1 'polypeptide(L)'
;GPLKNVSTSLTFSRINWEEDNQDQLYLNISIPWGTSRTLSYGMQRNQDNKISHTASWYDSSDRNNSWSVSASGDNDEFKDMKASLRASYQHNTENGRLYLSGTSQRDSYYSLNASWNGSFTATRHGAAFHDYSGSADSRFMIDADGAEDIPLN
;
A
#
# COMPACT_ATOMS: atom_id res chain seq x y z
N GLY A 1 13.40 2.97 24.88
CA GLY A 1 12.00 3.40 25.03
C GLY A 1 11.08 2.58 24.15
N PRO A 2 9.77 2.61 24.41
CA PRO A 2 8.74 1.93 23.62
C PRO A 2 8.49 2.60 22.25
N LEU A 3 8.87 3.87 22.10
CA LEU A 3 8.92 4.57 20.82
C LEU A 3 10.38 4.63 20.37
N LYS A 4 10.71 3.95 19.27
CA LYS A 4 12.00 3.98 18.58
C LYS A 4 11.73 4.12 17.09
N ASN A 5 12.63 4.74 16.34
CA ASN A 5 12.52 4.87 14.87
C ASN A 5 11.37 5.76 14.38
N VAL A 6 10.99 6.79 15.16
CA VAL A 6 10.12 7.86 14.65
C VAL A 6 10.87 8.60 13.54
N SER A 7 10.20 8.80 12.41
CA SER A 7 10.75 9.56 11.29
C SER A 7 9.84 10.71 10.90
N THR A 8 10.45 11.81 10.47
CA THR A 8 9.76 12.98 9.95
C THR A 8 10.42 13.38 8.65
N SER A 9 9.62 13.70 7.64
CA SER A 9 10.09 14.20 6.36
C SER A 9 9.32 15.44 5.95
N LEU A 10 10.03 16.42 5.40
CA LEU A 10 9.47 17.63 4.82
C LEU A 10 9.97 17.73 3.38
N THR A 11 9.05 17.85 2.45
CA THR A 11 9.33 17.93 1.01
C THR A 11 8.66 19.16 0.44
N PHE A 12 9.42 19.96 -0.29
CA PHE A 12 8.93 21.06 -1.10
C PHE A 12 9.19 20.72 -2.56
N SER A 13 8.18 20.87 -3.40
CA SER A 13 8.25 20.62 -4.83
C SER A 13 7.60 21.77 -5.59
N ARG A 14 8.21 22.14 -6.72
CA ARG A 14 7.64 23.06 -7.70
C ARG A 14 7.66 22.38 -9.06
N ILE A 15 6.50 22.29 -9.69
CA ILE A 15 6.36 21.81 -11.06
C ILE A 15 5.97 23.00 -11.92
N ASN A 16 6.74 23.25 -12.96
CA ASN A 16 6.44 24.28 -13.94
C ASN A 16 5.83 23.58 -15.16
N TRP A 17 4.59 23.93 -15.51
CA TRP A 17 3.95 23.44 -16.72
C TRP A 17 3.35 24.63 -17.48
N GLU A 18 3.82 24.85 -18.71
CA GLU A 18 3.49 26.03 -19.52
C GLU A 18 3.74 27.34 -18.74
N GLU A 19 2.71 28.14 -18.49
CA GLU A 19 2.78 29.41 -17.74
C GLU A 19 2.41 29.27 -16.26
N ASP A 20 2.02 28.07 -15.81
CA ASP A 20 1.57 27.81 -14.44
C ASP A 20 2.65 27.17 -13.57
N ASN A 21 2.85 27.75 -12.38
CA ASN A 21 3.72 27.19 -11.34
C ASN A 21 2.86 26.46 -10.30
N GLN A 22 3.10 25.17 -10.12
CA GLN A 22 2.43 24.35 -9.13
C GLN A 22 3.36 24.09 -7.94
N ASP A 23 3.10 24.79 -6.83
CA ASP A 23 3.82 24.62 -5.58
C ASP A 23 3.15 23.58 -4.69
N GLN A 24 3.95 22.66 -4.15
CA GLN A 24 3.49 21.62 -3.23
C GLN A 24 4.43 21.52 -2.04
N LEU A 25 3.84 21.54 -0.84
CA LEU A 25 4.53 21.27 0.42
C LEU A 25 3.93 20.02 1.04
N TYR A 26 4.78 19.06 1.41
CA TYR A 26 4.37 17.82 2.07
C TYR A 26 5.17 17.61 3.34
N LEU A 27 4.48 17.42 4.47
CA LEU A 27 5.06 17.03 5.75
C LEU A 27 4.51 15.65 6.12
N ASN A 28 5.38 14.72 6.47
CA ASN A 28 4.97 13.40 6.96
C ASN A 28 5.70 13.04 8.24
N ILE A 29 4.96 12.56 9.22
CA ILE A 29 5.46 12.03 10.49
C ILE A 29 5.03 10.56 10.54
N SER A 30 5.98 9.67 10.80
CA SER A 30 5.75 8.23 10.89
C SER A 30 6.25 7.72 12.25
N ILE A 31 5.34 7.08 12.97
CA ILE A 31 5.54 6.58 14.32
C ILE A 31 5.35 5.07 14.27
N PRO A 32 6.42 4.28 14.24
CA PRO A 32 6.29 2.84 14.33
C PRO A 32 5.81 2.44 15.73
N TRP A 33 4.85 1.51 15.75
CA TRP A 33 4.31 0.91 16.96
C TRP A 33 4.71 -0.55 17.00
N GLY A 34 5.62 -0.91 17.92
CA GLY A 34 6.21 -2.25 17.92
C GLY A 34 7.12 -2.46 16.72
N THR A 35 7.12 -3.67 16.15
CA THR A 35 8.03 -4.06 15.07
C THR A 35 7.38 -4.08 13.69
N SER A 36 6.06 -4.02 13.62
CA SER A 36 5.30 -4.35 12.41
C SER A 36 4.08 -3.47 12.18
N ARG A 37 3.91 -2.39 12.96
CA ARG A 37 2.80 -1.44 12.79
C ARG A 37 3.35 -0.03 12.69
N THR A 38 2.64 0.84 12.01
CA THR A 38 3.05 2.23 11.84
C THR A 38 1.82 3.13 11.81
N LEU A 39 1.85 4.16 12.65
CA LEU A 39 0.91 5.27 12.61
C LEU A 39 1.58 6.43 11.88
N SER A 40 0.96 6.94 10.84
CA SER A 40 1.49 8.04 10.03
C SER A 40 0.52 9.20 10.01
N TYR A 41 1.06 10.40 10.06
CA TYR A 41 0.33 11.64 9.84
C TYR A 41 1.00 12.43 8.73
N GLY A 42 0.20 12.84 7.74
CA GLY A 42 0.62 13.66 6.62
C GLY A 42 -0.13 14.98 6.59
N MET A 43 0.56 16.04 6.20
CA MET A 43 -0.03 17.33 5.85
C MET A 43 0.46 17.72 4.47
N GLN A 44 -0.44 18.08 3.58
CA GLN A 44 -0.13 18.55 2.24
C GLN A 44 -0.74 19.93 2.01
N ARG A 45 0.02 20.84 1.42
CA ARG A 45 -0.49 22.11 0.89
C ARG A 45 -0.26 22.14 -0.61
N ASN A 46 -1.32 22.40 -1.36
CA ASN A 46 -1.29 22.54 -2.82
C ASN A 46 -1.23 24.02 -3.23
N GLN A 47 -1.08 24.27 -4.53
CA GLN A 47 -0.99 25.62 -5.12
C GLN A 47 -2.15 26.55 -4.72
N ASP A 48 -3.35 26.00 -4.52
CA ASP A 48 -4.56 26.76 -4.12
C ASP A 48 -4.56 27.14 -2.63
N ASN A 49 -3.44 26.95 -1.92
CA ASN A 49 -3.30 27.11 -0.47
C ASN A 49 -4.22 26.23 0.38
N LYS A 50 -4.92 25.27 -0.23
CA LYS A 50 -5.68 24.25 0.47
C LYS A 50 -4.74 23.31 1.20
N ILE A 51 -4.99 23.12 2.49
CA ILE A 51 -4.24 22.21 3.35
C ILE A 51 -5.11 20.98 3.60
N SER A 52 -4.61 19.81 3.21
CA SER A 52 -5.21 18.52 3.56
C SER A 52 -4.37 17.80 4.60
N HIS A 53 -5.06 17.05 5.45
CA HIS A 53 -4.48 16.24 6.50
C HIS A 53 -4.80 14.78 6.22
N THR A 54 -3.86 13.88 6.51
CA THR A 54 -4.04 12.45 6.35
C THR A 54 -3.55 11.75 7.61
N ALA A 55 -4.38 10.89 8.19
CA ALA A 55 -3.97 9.98 9.25
C ALA A 55 -4.09 8.55 8.73
N SER A 56 -3.04 7.75 8.90
CA SER A 56 -2.96 6.39 8.38
C SER A 56 -2.45 5.42 9.43
N TRP A 57 -3.04 4.22 9.45
CA TRP A 57 -2.56 3.08 10.21
C TRP A 57 -2.17 1.97 9.24
N TYR A 58 -0.99 1.42 9.43
CA TYR A 58 -0.49 0.26 8.69
C TYR A 58 -0.11 -0.86 9.65
N ASP A 59 -0.45 -2.09 9.31
CA ASP A 59 -0.11 -3.30 10.06
C ASP A 59 0.38 -4.38 9.10
N SER A 60 1.56 -4.93 9.39
CA SER A 60 2.17 -6.07 8.73
C SER A 60 2.69 -7.08 9.75
N SER A 61 1.99 -7.22 10.88
CA SER A 61 2.33 -8.16 11.94
C SER A 61 2.22 -9.61 11.48
N ASP A 62 1.32 -9.88 10.54
CA ASP A 62 1.34 -11.08 9.73
C ASP A 62 2.05 -10.78 8.40
N ARG A 63 3.14 -11.51 8.14
CA ARG A 63 3.98 -11.32 6.94
C ARG A 63 3.22 -11.61 5.65
N ASN A 64 2.23 -12.49 5.71
CA ASN A 64 1.41 -12.85 4.55
C ASN A 64 0.16 -12.00 4.43
N ASN A 65 -0.16 -11.19 5.44
CA ASN A 65 -1.39 -10.41 5.51
C ASN A 65 -1.10 -9.00 6.03
N SER A 66 -0.85 -8.06 5.12
CA SER A 66 -0.71 -6.65 5.49
C SER A 66 -1.95 -5.85 5.12
N TRP A 67 -2.25 -4.84 5.91
CA TRP A 67 -3.37 -3.94 5.65
C TRP A 67 -3.05 -2.52 6.05
N SER A 68 -3.77 -1.59 5.43
CA SER A 68 -3.71 -0.18 5.78
C SER A 68 -5.10 0.44 5.76
N VAL A 69 -5.31 1.41 6.63
CA VAL A 69 -6.46 2.29 6.58
C VAL A 69 -6.00 3.72 6.74
N SER A 70 -6.66 4.65 6.06
CA SER A 70 -6.37 6.07 6.18
C SER A 70 -7.62 6.92 6.05
N ALA A 71 -7.62 8.04 6.75
CA ALA A 71 -8.60 9.10 6.60
C ALA A 71 -7.87 10.37 6.13
N SER A 72 -8.36 11.00 5.07
CA SER A 72 -7.80 12.25 4.55
C SER A 72 -8.86 13.27 4.19
N GLY A 73 -8.58 14.53 4.46
CA GLY A 73 -9.43 15.64 4.08
C GLY A 73 -8.87 16.98 4.54
N ASP A 74 -9.51 18.07 4.17
CA ASP A 74 -9.25 19.37 4.79
C ASP A 74 -10.12 19.59 6.05
N ASN A 75 -9.88 20.69 6.75
CA ASN A 75 -10.59 21.01 8.00
C ASN A 75 -12.11 21.10 7.83
N ASP A 76 -12.59 21.52 6.67
CA ASP A 76 -14.03 21.68 6.43
C ASP A 76 -14.65 20.32 6.06
N GLU A 77 -13.95 19.50 5.26
CA GLU A 77 -14.35 18.13 4.98
C GLU A 77 -14.41 17.27 6.26
N PHE A 78 -13.50 17.45 7.22
CA PHE A 78 -13.60 16.74 8.50
C PHE A 78 -14.81 17.19 9.32
N LYS A 79 -15.12 18.50 9.38
CA LYS A 79 -16.30 19.03 10.09
C LYS A 79 -17.60 18.53 9.48
N ASP A 80 -17.69 18.52 8.16
CA ASP A 80 -18.89 18.09 7.43
C ASP A 80 -18.99 16.56 7.28
N MET A 81 -18.06 15.82 7.91
CA MET A 81 -17.93 14.36 7.80
C MET A 81 -17.80 13.87 6.34
N LYS A 82 -17.16 14.68 5.50
CA LYS A 82 -16.88 14.39 4.09
C LYS A 82 -15.47 13.88 3.81
N ALA A 83 -14.66 13.74 4.86
CA ALA A 83 -13.31 13.18 4.75
C ALA A 83 -13.31 11.85 3.98
N SER A 84 -12.32 11.70 3.11
CA SER A 84 -12.09 10.49 2.35
C SER A 84 -11.53 9.39 3.25
N LEU A 85 -12.03 8.18 3.06
CA LEU A 85 -11.57 6.97 3.73
C LEU A 85 -10.98 6.04 2.69
N ARG A 86 -9.79 5.51 2.96
CA ARG A 86 -9.14 4.48 2.14
C ARG A 86 -8.77 3.30 3.00
N ALA A 87 -8.95 2.11 2.46
CA ALA A 87 -8.49 0.87 3.03
C ALA A 87 -7.79 0.03 1.97
N SER A 88 -6.77 -0.72 2.37
CA SER A 88 -6.12 -1.70 1.50
C SER A 88 -5.74 -2.94 2.26
N TYR A 89 -5.72 -4.07 1.58
CA TYR A 89 -5.32 -5.36 2.11
C TYR A 89 -4.49 -6.11 1.07
N GLN A 90 -3.40 -6.73 1.51
CA GLN A 90 -2.53 -7.54 0.70
C GLN A 90 -2.40 -8.92 1.32
N HIS A 91 -2.65 -9.94 0.51
CA HIS A 91 -2.47 -11.34 0.87
C HIS A 91 -1.39 -11.98 -0.02
N ASN A 92 -0.30 -12.42 0.59
CA ASN A 92 0.80 -13.08 -0.09
C ASN A 92 0.67 -14.60 0.08
N THR A 93 0.77 -15.33 -1.03
CA THR A 93 0.79 -16.80 -1.06
C THR A 93 1.99 -17.25 -1.90
N GLU A 94 2.33 -18.53 -1.80
CA GLU A 94 3.35 -19.15 -2.67
C GLU A 94 2.98 -19.09 -4.15
N ASN A 95 1.67 -19.00 -4.45
CA ASN A 95 1.13 -19.00 -5.81
C ASN A 95 0.94 -17.60 -6.38
N GLY A 96 1.24 -16.55 -5.61
CA GLY A 96 1.09 -15.15 -6.02
C GLY A 96 0.58 -14.24 -4.91
N ARG A 97 0.35 -12.97 -5.28
CA ARG A 97 0.03 -11.86 -4.38
C ARG A 97 -1.28 -11.21 -4.79
N LEU A 98 -2.24 -11.25 -3.89
CA LEU A 98 -3.54 -10.58 -4.02
C LEU A 98 -3.48 -9.21 -3.32
N TYR A 99 -3.99 -8.19 -3.97
CA TYR A 99 -4.16 -6.85 -3.42
C TYR A 99 -5.59 -6.37 -3.63
N LEU A 100 -6.19 -5.85 -2.57
CA LEU A 100 -7.51 -5.25 -2.56
C LEU A 100 -7.39 -3.83 -2.01
N SER A 101 -8.05 -2.86 -2.63
CA SER A 101 -8.17 -1.51 -2.09
C SER A 101 -9.55 -0.93 -2.31
N GLY A 102 -10.00 -0.14 -1.35
CA GLY A 102 -11.24 0.61 -1.42
C GLY A 102 -11.00 2.05 -1.03
N THR A 103 -11.66 2.99 -1.72
CA THR A 103 -11.69 4.40 -1.33
C THR A 103 -13.12 4.91 -1.38
N SER A 104 -13.50 5.71 -0.39
CA SER A 104 -14.79 6.36 -0.30
C SER A 104 -14.58 7.82 0.06
N GLN A 105 -14.98 8.74 -0.82
CA GLN A 105 -15.04 10.17 -0.53
C GLN A 105 -16.48 10.64 -0.69
N ARG A 106 -17.07 11.13 0.40
CA ARG A 106 -18.48 11.54 0.42
C ARG A 106 -18.69 12.66 -0.60
N ASP A 107 -19.81 12.60 -1.33
CA ASP A 107 -20.19 13.56 -2.38
C ASP A 107 -19.23 13.64 -3.58
N SER A 108 -18.29 12.69 -3.70
CA SER A 108 -17.29 12.68 -4.78
C SER A 108 -17.28 11.34 -5.52
N TYR A 109 -16.74 10.28 -4.92
CA TYR A 109 -16.71 8.96 -5.56
C TYR A 109 -16.49 7.82 -4.55
N TYR A 110 -16.80 6.62 -5.01
CA TYR A 110 -16.41 5.37 -4.39
C TYR A 110 -15.63 4.53 -5.41
N SER A 111 -14.54 3.91 -4.98
CA SER A 111 -13.75 3.01 -5.82
C SER A 111 -13.37 1.74 -5.08
N LEU A 112 -13.36 0.64 -5.83
CA LEU A 112 -12.85 -0.66 -5.41
C LEU A 112 -11.89 -1.15 -6.47
N ASN A 113 -10.72 -1.60 -6.05
CA ASN A 113 -9.71 -2.17 -6.92
C ASN A 113 -9.29 -3.52 -6.36
N ALA A 114 -9.12 -4.49 -7.24
CA ALA A 114 -8.56 -5.79 -6.93
C ALA A 114 -7.51 -6.12 -7.99
N SER A 115 -6.36 -6.63 -7.56
CA SER A 115 -5.32 -7.12 -8.45
C SER A 115 -4.71 -8.39 -7.88
N TRP A 116 -4.36 -9.32 -8.77
CA TRP A 116 -3.62 -10.52 -8.43
C TRP A 116 -2.41 -10.61 -9.35
N ASN A 117 -1.24 -10.88 -8.76
CA ASN A 117 0.02 -10.99 -9.46
C ASN A 117 0.63 -12.36 -9.14
N GLY A 118 0.89 -13.15 -10.17
CA GLY A 118 1.51 -14.46 -10.05
C GLY A 118 2.12 -14.88 -11.38
N SER A 119 2.68 -16.07 -11.42
CA SER A 119 3.23 -16.68 -12.60
C SER A 119 2.70 -18.10 -12.73
N PHE A 120 2.67 -18.58 -13.97
CA PHE A 120 2.21 -19.91 -14.31
C PHE A 120 3.25 -20.55 -15.21
N THR A 121 3.71 -21.75 -14.84
CA THR A 121 4.64 -22.53 -15.64
C THR A 121 3.97 -23.85 -16.01
N ALA A 122 3.92 -24.17 -17.29
CA ALA A 122 3.40 -25.43 -17.81
C ALA A 122 4.47 -26.18 -18.61
N THR A 123 4.56 -27.48 -18.39
CA THR A 123 5.44 -28.41 -19.09
C THR A 123 4.63 -29.61 -19.59
N ARG A 124 5.28 -30.53 -20.32
CA ARG A 124 4.64 -31.80 -20.70
C ARG A 124 4.36 -32.72 -19.51
N HIS A 125 4.98 -32.45 -18.36
CA HIS A 125 4.88 -33.26 -17.15
C HIS A 125 3.92 -32.66 -16.10
N GLY A 126 3.43 -31.43 -16.31
CA GLY A 126 2.51 -30.80 -15.37
C GLY A 126 2.48 -29.28 -15.48
N ALA A 127 1.71 -28.64 -14.59
CA ALA A 127 1.62 -27.19 -14.51
C ALA A 127 1.54 -26.72 -13.05
N ALA A 128 2.13 -25.56 -12.77
CA ALA A 128 2.15 -24.99 -11.44
C ALA A 128 2.00 -23.47 -11.49
N PHE A 129 1.28 -22.92 -10.50
CA PHE A 129 1.33 -21.51 -10.17
C PHE A 129 2.50 -21.26 -9.20
N HIS A 130 3.08 -20.08 -9.27
CA HIS A 130 4.12 -19.64 -8.33
C HIS A 130 4.15 -18.11 -8.27
N ASP A 131 4.69 -17.53 -7.21
CA ASP A 131 4.84 -16.08 -7.11
C ASP A 131 5.72 -15.54 -8.26
N TYR A 132 5.46 -14.29 -8.63
CA TYR A 132 6.20 -13.59 -9.66
C TYR A 132 7.59 -13.20 -9.13
N SER A 133 8.66 -13.78 -9.70
CA SER A 133 10.01 -13.22 -9.59
C SER A 133 10.32 -12.37 -10.81
N GLY A 134 10.68 -11.11 -10.59
CA GLY A 134 11.00 -10.14 -11.65
C GLY A 134 12.39 -10.33 -12.27
N SER A 135 13.18 -11.25 -11.73
CA SER A 135 14.52 -11.60 -12.16
C SER A 135 14.47 -12.85 -13.05
N ALA A 136 15.38 -12.91 -14.04
CA ALA A 136 15.58 -14.08 -14.89
C ALA A 136 16.31 -15.19 -14.11
N ASP A 137 15.73 -15.62 -12.99
CA ASP A 137 16.29 -16.67 -12.15
C ASP A 137 15.95 -18.05 -12.70
N SER A 138 16.86 -19.01 -12.49
CA SER A 138 16.59 -20.42 -12.75
C SER A 138 15.36 -20.88 -11.96
N ARG A 139 14.43 -21.56 -12.63
CA ARG A 139 13.22 -22.11 -12.01
C ARG A 139 13.32 -23.62 -11.96
N PHE A 140 13.03 -24.21 -10.81
CA PHE A 140 12.92 -25.65 -10.63
C PHE A 140 11.45 -26.03 -10.50
N MET A 141 11.01 -27.00 -11.28
CA MET A 141 9.70 -27.66 -11.12
C MET A 141 9.95 -29.01 -10.47
N ILE A 142 9.42 -29.21 -9.27
CA ILE A 142 9.57 -30.44 -8.50
C ILE A 142 8.27 -31.25 -8.64
N ASP A 143 8.39 -32.48 -9.12
CA ASP A 143 7.31 -33.46 -9.05
C ASP A 143 7.46 -34.25 -7.74
N ALA A 144 6.41 -34.21 -6.92
CA ALA A 144 6.38 -34.83 -5.60
C ALA A 144 5.51 -36.09 -5.55
N ASP A 145 5.12 -36.67 -6.70
CA ASP A 145 4.32 -37.89 -6.80
C ASP A 145 3.04 -37.85 -5.93
N GLY A 146 2.35 -36.71 -5.94
CA GLY A 146 1.09 -36.49 -5.21
C GLY A 146 1.23 -36.03 -3.76
N ALA A 147 2.43 -35.78 -3.23
CA ALA A 147 2.60 -35.14 -1.93
C ALA A 147 2.32 -33.62 -2.01
N GLU A 148 1.38 -33.14 -1.19
CA GLU A 148 0.99 -31.72 -1.07
C GLU A 148 1.71 -31.03 0.10
N ASP A 149 1.73 -29.69 0.11
CA ASP A 149 2.24 -28.84 1.20
C ASP A 149 3.70 -29.10 1.63
N ILE A 150 4.59 -29.43 0.69
CA ILE A 150 6.03 -29.57 0.97
C ILE A 150 6.65 -28.18 1.12
N PRO A 151 7.12 -27.77 2.32
CA PRO A 151 7.70 -26.45 2.52
C PRO A 151 9.03 -26.34 1.79
N LEU A 152 9.20 -25.28 1.00
CA LEU A 152 10.48 -24.90 0.41
C LEU A 152 11.11 -23.82 1.29
N ASN A 153 12.19 -24.17 1.99
CA ASN A 153 12.92 -23.28 2.91
C ASN A 153 14.00 -22.47 2.19
#